data_AF-T0V0A2-F1
#
_entry.id   AF-T0V0A2-F1
#
_cell.length_a   1.000
_cell.length_b   1.000
_cell.length_c   1.000
_cell.angle_alpha   90.00
_cell.angle_beta   90.00
_cell.angle_gamma   90.00
#
_symmetry.space_group_name_H-M   'P 1'
#
loop_
_entity.id
_entity.type
_entity.pdbx_description
1 polymer ?
#
loop_
_entity_poly.entity_id
_entity_poly.type
_entity_poly.pdbx_seq_one_letter_code
_entity_poly.pdbx_strand_id
1 'polypeptide(L)'
;MSALKKRYYQKIDEEIYSATLDNGLSLSIIKKKGFLEKAAFLSINFGSIDNCYYLDGELQTYPAGIAHFLEHKLFEDEQGKDVTLDFVKLGADVNAFTTLDRTTYYFSTLDNFEEALGLLLKFTSGFTSSEKSVNHEKKIIEQEINMYQDDPDYRAYLGCLQNLYPNTILGQDIAGNNESIEKITVEDLKNNFDCFYRPENCHLVLVGDFDVDDVYTFVNERQRRLTELKTIVEKEKNSLRPRSKKGTIFKWRCLSPN
;
A
#
# COMPACT_ATOMS: atom_id res chain seq x y z
N MET A 1 -3.85 -23.06 13.03
CA MET A 1 -2.50 -22.56 13.44
C MET A 1 -1.46 -23.25 12.58
N SER A 2 -1.16 -22.66 11.43
CA SER A 2 -0.05 -23.06 10.59
C SER A 2 1.28 -22.93 11.34
N ALA A 3 2.07 -24.00 11.41
CA ALA A 3 3.35 -23.98 12.12
C ALA A 3 4.32 -22.94 11.55
N LEU A 4 4.98 -22.19 12.45
CA LEU A 4 6.09 -21.30 12.09
C LEU A 4 7.25 -22.13 11.53
N LYS A 5 7.74 -21.71 10.36
CA LYS A 5 8.93 -22.29 9.72
C LYS A 5 10.11 -21.36 9.93
N LYS A 6 11.13 -21.84 10.62
CA LYS A 6 12.40 -21.11 10.82
C LYS A 6 13.35 -21.37 9.64
N ARG A 7 13.90 -20.31 9.06
CA ARG A 7 14.94 -20.39 8.02
C ARG A 7 16.02 -19.34 8.26
N TYR A 8 17.28 -19.76 8.16
CA TYR A 8 18.43 -18.87 8.20
C TYR A 8 18.84 -18.42 6.79
N TYR A 9 19.10 -17.13 6.63
CA TYR A 9 19.47 -16.50 5.36
C TYR A 9 20.90 -15.96 5.42
N GLN A 10 21.85 -16.76 4.93
CA GLN A 10 23.28 -16.46 4.99
C GLN A 10 23.70 -15.10 4.37
N LYS A 11 22.98 -14.61 3.35
CA LYS A 11 23.32 -13.34 2.68
C LYS A 11 23.09 -12.11 3.55
N ILE A 12 22.14 -12.19 4.47
CA ILE A 12 21.78 -11.09 5.38
C ILE A 12 22.14 -11.40 6.83
N ASP A 13 22.64 -12.61 7.09
CA ASP A 13 22.97 -13.12 8.43
C ASP A 13 21.78 -13.06 9.42
N GLU A 14 20.59 -13.43 8.94
CA GLU A 14 19.36 -13.36 9.74
C GLU A 14 18.59 -14.67 9.78
N GLU A 15 17.94 -14.90 10.92
CA GLU A 15 16.90 -15.92 11.07
C GLU A 15 15.53 -15.29 10.82
N ILE A 16 14.77 -15.87 9.90
CA ILE A 16 13.40 -15.47 9.61
C ILE A 16 12.45 -16.61 9.98
N TYR A 17 11.43 -16.28 10.76
CA TYR A 17 10.32 -17.17 11.05
C TYR A 17 9.16 -16.78 10.13
N SER A 18 8.63 -17.74 9.37
CA SER A 18 7.57 -17.48 8.39
C SER A 18 6.40 -18.42 8.58
N ALA A 19 5.19 -17.90 8.37
CA ALA A 19 3.95 -18.67 8.34
C ALA A 19 2.96 -18.06 7.35
N THR A 20 2.03 -18.88 6.86
CA THR A 20 0.79 -18.42 6.22
C THR A 20 -0.33 -18.71 7.21
N LEU A 21 -1.03 -17.69 7.68
CA LEU A 21 -2.10 -17.84 8.67
C LEU A 21 -3.32 -18.55 8.05
N ASP A 22 -4.24 -18.98 8.91
CA ASP A 22 -5.43 -19.72 8.49
C ASP A 22 -6.35 -18.88 7.56
N ASN A 23 -6.21 -17.55 7.55
CA ASN A 23 -6.93 -16.62 6.65
C ASN A 23 -6.14 -16.21 5.39
N GLY A 24 -4.99 -16.83 5.14
CA GLY A 24 -4.12 -16.55 3.99
C GLY A 24 -3.04 -15.49 4.21
N LEU A 25 -3.07 -14.72 5.31
CA LEU A 25 -2.04 -13.70 5.57
C LEU A 25 -0.64 -14.31 5.63
N SER A 26 0.27 -13.78 4.81
CA SER A 26 1.68 -14.12 4.90
C SER A 26 2.34 -13.35 6.04
N LEU A 27 3.05 -14.05 6.93
CA LEU A 27 3.73 -13.49 8.08
C LEU A 27 5.22 -13.80 8.01
N SER A 28 6.05 -12.81 8.28
CA SER A 28 7.48 -12.96 8.48
C SER A 28 7.92 -12.22 9.73
N ILE A 29 8.73 -12.87 10.56
CA ILE A 29 9.20 -12.35 11.82
C ILE A 29 10.73 -12.42 11.83
N ILE A 30 11.38 -11.29 12.08
CA ILE A 30 12.84 -11.15 12.14
C ILE A 30 13.18 -10.69 13.56
N LYS A 31 13.64 -11.62 14.40
CA LYS A 31 14.02 -11.32 15.78
C LYS A 31 15.38 -10.64 15.82
N LYS A 32 15.42 -9.40 16.31
CA LYS A 32 16.62 -8.57 16.43
C LYS A 32 17.01 -8.39 17.88
N LYS A 33 17.67 -9.40 18.45
CA LYS A 33 18.07 -9.40 19.86
C LYS A 33 18.90 -8.15 20.21
N GLY A 34 18.50 -7.43 21.25
CA GLY A 34 19.17 -6.22 21.74
C GLY A 34 18.81 -4.92 21.01
N PHE A 35 17.96 -4.97 19.99
CA PHE A 35 17.41 -3.75 19.38
C PHE A 35 16.26 -3.24 20.23
N LEU A 36 16.29 -1.94 20.54
CA LEU A 36 15.23 -1.29 21.32
C LEU A 36 14.01 -1.01 20.44
N GLU A 37 14.24 -0.51 19.22
CA GLU A 37 13.18 -0.22 18.26
C GLU A 37 12.62 -1.51 17.65
N LYS A 38 11.30 -1.55 17.56
CA LYS A 38 10.52 -2.59 16.91
C LYS A 38 9.68 -1.95 15.82
N ALA A 39 9.54 -2.63 14.69
CA ALA A 39 8.80 -2.15 13.54
C ALA A 39 7.91 -3.24 12.94
N ALA A 40 6.79 -2.82 12.36
CA ALA A 40 5.90 -3.69 11.60
C ALA A 40 5.60 -3.06 10.25
N PHE A 41 5.57 -3.89 9.20
CA PHE A 41 5.25 -3.50 7.83
C PHE A 41 4.13 -4.41 7.33
N LEU A 42 2.99 -3.84 6.98
CA LEU A 42 1.91 -4.54 6.30
C LEU A 42 1.88 -4.08 4.84
N SER A 43 2.33 -4.94 3.95
CA SER A 43 2.32 -4.70 2.50
C SER A 43 1.13 -5.39 1.86
N ILE A 44 0.39 -4.64 1.06
CA ILE A 44 -0.70 -5.12 0.22
C ILE A 44 -0.16 -5.21 -1.20
N ASN A 45 -0.35 -6.34 -1.87
CA ASN A 45 -0.01 -6.49 -3.28
C ASN A 45 -1.07 -5.78 -4.14
N PHE A 46 -1.05 -4.44 -4.08
CA PHE A 46 -1.86 -3.50 -4.84
C PHE A 46 -1.09 -2.19 -4.93
N GLY A 47 -0.72 -1.79 -6.14
CA GLY A 47 0.01 -0.55 -6.39
C GLY A 47 -0.60 0.24 -7.54
N SER A 48 0.08 1.29 -7.97
CA SER A 48 -0.45 2.21 -8.99
C SER A 48 -0.72 1.54 -10.35
N ILE A 49 -0.05 0.42 -10.67
CA ILE A 49 -0.24 -0.28 -11.95
C ILE A 49 -1.48 -1.18 -11.98
N ASP A 50 -2.12 -1.40 -10.84
CA ASP A 50 -3.24 -2.34 -10.67
C ASP A 50 -4.60 -1.65 -10.87
N ASN A 51 -4.65 -0.60 -11.70
CA ASN A 51 -5.88 0.14 -11.98
C ASN A 51 -6.82 -0.59 -12.96
N CYS A 52 -6.38 -1.74 -13.51
CA CYS A 52 -7.17 -2.65 -14.34
C CYS A 52 -7.01 -4.09 -13.83
N TYR A 53 -8.12 -4.78 -13.60
CA TYR A 53 -8.13 -6.17 -13.15
C TYR A 53 -9.43 -6.87 -13.51
N TYR A 54 -9.43 -8.20 -13.47
CA TYR A 54 -10.62 -9.01 -13.69
C TYR A 54 -11.21 -9.40 -12.33
N LEU A 55 -12.50 -9.13 -12.16
CA LEU A 55 -13.29 -9.53 -11.02
C LEU A 55 -14.27 -10.62 -11.48
N ASP A 56 -14.06 -11.86 -11.03
CA ASP A 56 -14.85 -13.02 -11.46
C ASP A 56 -14.97 -13.15 -13.00
N GLY A 57 -13.89 -12.77 -13.71
CA GLY A 57 -13.80 -12.81 -15.17
C GLY A 57 -14.24 -11.53 -15.89
N GLU A 58 -14.82 -10.55 -15.19
CA GLU A 58 -15.26 -9.28 -15.76
C GLU A 58 -14.20 -8.19 -15.57
N LEU A 59 -13.82 -7.51 -16.65
CA LEU A 59 -12.82 -6.45 -16.62
C LEU A 59 -13.34 -5.22 -15.85
N GLN A 60 -12.61 -4.83 -14.82
CA GLN A 60 -12.78 -3.60 -14.08
C GLN A 60 -11.65 -2.62 -14.44
N THR A 61 -11.99 -1.33 -14.52
CA THR A 61 -11.02 -0.27 -14.84
C THR A 61 -11.31 0.95 -13.99
N TYR A 62 -10.27 1.43 -13.31
CA TYR A 62 -10.34 2.57 -12.39
C TYR A 62 -9.38 3.68 -12.82
N PRO A 63 -9.66 4.94 -12.42
CA PRO A 63 -8.74 6.05 -12.67
C PRO A 63 -7.36 5.80 -12.04
N ALA A 64 -6.31 6.32 -12.68
CA ALA A 64 -4.97 6.34 -12.10
C ALA A 64 -4.96 7.10 -10.77
N GLY A 65 -4.13 6.66 -9.82
CA GLY A 65 -4.10 7.19 -8.47
C GLY A 65 -4.98 6.44 -7.47
N ILE A 66 -5.79 5.46 -7.89
CA ILE A 66 -6.71 4.75 -6.99
C ILE A 66 -6.03 4.07 -5.79
N ALA A 67 -4.86 3.45 -5.98
CA ALA A 67 -4.11 2.82 -4.90
C ALA A 67 -3.57 3.84 -3.89
N HIS A 68 -2.99 4.93 -4.40
CA HIS A 68 -2.50 6.04 -3.60
C HIS A 68 -3.63 6.77 -2.85
N PHE A 69 -4.78 6.96 -3.49
CA PHE A 69 -5.94 7.56 -2.84
C PHE A 69 -6.42 6.70 -1.68
N LEU A 70 -6.49 5.38 -1.87
CA LEU A 70 -6.89 4.45 -0.82
C LEU A 70 -5.88 4.45 0.34
N GLU A 71 -4.59 4.65 0.05
CA GLU A 71 -3.55 4.88 1.05
C GLU A 71 -3.91 6.00 2.02
N HIS A 72 -4.17 7.20 1.48
CA HIS A 72 -4.58 8.36 2.26
C HIS A 72 -5.83 8.09 3.09
N LYS A 73 -6.83 7.48 2.45
CA LYS A 73 -8.14 7.31 3.08
C LYS A 73 -8.15 6.32 4.24
N LEU A 74 -7.24 5.36 4.28
CA LEU A 74 -7.20 4.39 5.37
C LEU A 74 -6.68 4.98 6.69
N PHE A 75 -6.08 6.17 6.69
CA PHE A 75 -5.75 6.88 7.92
C PHE A 75 -6.95 7.57 8.58
N GLU A 76 -8.14 7.53 7.97
CA GLU A 76 -9.39 8.03 8.54
C GLU A 76 -10.23 6.87 9.09
N ASP A 77 -10.65 6.93 10.36
CA ASP A 77 -11.55 5.95 10.95
C ASP A 77 -13.04 6.20 10.60
N GLU A 78 -13.92 5.30 11.05
CA GLU A 78 -15.37 5.38 10.81
C GLU A 78 -16.03 6.68 11.34
N GLN A 79 -15.37 7.39 12.26
CA GLN A 79 -15.84 8.65 12.83
C GLN A 79 -15.22 9.87 12.12
N GLY A 80 -14.39 9.66 11.09
CA GLY A 80 -13.67 10.73 10.42
C GLY A 80 -12.45 11.22 11.19
N LYS A 81 -11.92 10.43 12.13
CA LYS A 81 -10.74 10.79 12.93
C LYS A 81 -9.46 10.23 12.32
N ASP A 82 -8.42 11.03 12.43
CA ASP A 82 -7.07 10.66 12.05
C ASP A 82 -6.49 9.61 13.02
N VAL A 83 -6.23 8.40 12.50
CA VAL A 83 -5.70 7.27 13.28
C VAL A 83 -4.23 7.47 13.66
N THR A 84 -3.49 8.37 12.99
CA THR A 84 -2.08 8.65 13.33
C THR A 84 -1.94 9.17 14.75
N LEU A 85 -2.94 9.92 15.25
CA LEU A 85 -2.97 10.42 16.62
C LEU A 85 -3.04 9.30 17.66
N ASP A 86 -3.62 8.16 17.32
CA ASP A 86 -3.66 7.00 18.21
C ASP A 86 -2.30 6.28 18.27
N PHE A 87 -1.55 6.24 17.17
CA PHE A 87 -0.15 5.78 17.17
C PHE A 87 0.76 6.71 18.00
N VAL A 88 0.59 8.03 17.85
CA VAL A 88 1.36 9.01 18.64
C VAL A 88 1.16 8.82 20.14
N LYS A 89 -0.06 8.51 20.60
CA LYS A 89 -0.34 8.20 22.01
C LYS A 89 0.38 6.95 22.52
N LEU A 90 0.68 6.02 21.63
CA LEU A 90 1.43 4.80 21.93
C LEU A 90 2.95 5.01 21.85
N GLY A 91 3.41 6.20 21.43
CA GLY A 91 4.82 6.47 21.18
C GLY A 91 5.35 5.87 19.88
N ALA A 92 4.44 5.57 18.94
CA ALA A 92 4.79 4.98 17.64
C ALA A 92 4.79 6.05 16.54
N ASP A 93 5.79 5.98 15.66
CA ASP A 93 5.81 6.70 14.39
C ASP A 93 5.15 5.82 13.33
N VAL A 94 4.15 6.34 12.62
CA VAL A 94 3.36 5.58 11.64
C VAL A 94 3.37 6.31 10.30
N ASN A 95 3.47 5.54 9.21
CA ASN A 95 3.38 6.10 7.87
C ASN A 95 2.95 5.03 6.87
N ALA A 96 2.75 5.44 5.61
CA ALA A 96 2.53 4.55 4.50
C ALA A 96 3.25 5.04 3.25
N PHE A 97 3.31 4.19 2.24
CA PHE A 97 3.68 4.58 0.89
C PHE A 97 3.08 3.62 -0.13
N THR A 98 2.75 4.17 -1.29
CA THR A 98 2.35 3.42 -2.48
C THR A 98 3.45 3.44 -3.52
N THR A 99 3.67 2.29 -4.16
CA THR A 99 4.61 2.12 -5.26
C THR A 99 3.87 1.62 -6.50
N LEU A 100 4.61 1.23 -7.53
CA LEU A 100 4.05 0.62 -8.73
C LEU A 100 3.26 -0.66 -8.42
N ASP A 101 3.76 -1.54 -7.55
CA ASP A 101 3.22 -2.91 -7.38
C ASP A 101 2.62 -3.19 -5.99
N ARG A 102 2.79 -2.28 -5.03
CA ARG A 102 2.32 -2.46 -3.65
C ARG A 102 2.06 -1.14 -2.93
N THR A 103 1.22 -1.21 -1.90
CA THR A 103 1.01 -0.19 -0.87
C THR A 103 1.43 -0.80 0.47
N THR A 104 2.20 -0.07 1.27
CA THR A 104 2.70 -0.56 2.57
C THR A 104 2.38 0.43 3.66
N TYR A 105 1.76 -0.06 4.74
CA TYR A 105 1.55 0.66 5.98
C TYR A 105 2.53 0.14 7.02
N TYR A 106 3.17 1.03 7.74
CA TYR A 106 4.18 0.61 8.71
C TYR A 106 4.21 1.55 9.91
N PHE A 107 4.74 1.02 11.01
CA PHE A 107 5.09 1.84 12.16
C PHE A 107 6.40 1.34 12.76
N SER A 108 7.05 2.22 13.52
CA SER A 108 8.09 1.84 14.47
C SER A 108 7.84 2.43 15.84
N THR A 109 8.32 1.75 16.89
CA THR A 109 8.14 2.16 18.27
C THR A 109 9.21 1.55 19.17
N LEU A 110 9.46 2.18 20.31
CA LEU A 110 10.31 1.63 21.38
C LEU A 110 9.48 0.76 22.36
N ASP A 111 8.22 1.13 22.59
CA ASP A 111 7.30 0.51 23.56
C ASP A 111 5.91 0.26 22.95
N ASN A 112 5.01 -0.42 23.67
CA ASN A 112 3.61 -0.65 23.25
C ASN A 112 3.45 -1.28 21.85
N PHE A 113 4.39 -2.16 21.46
CA PHE A 113 4.43 -2.73 20.12
C PHE A 113 3.18 -3.53 19.77
N GLU A 114 2.65 -4.31 20.72
CA GLU A 114 1.45 -5.12 20.48
C GLU A 114 0.20 -4.24 20.30
N GLU A 115 0.07 -3.16 21.06
CA GLU A 115 -1.01 -2.19 20.91
C GLU A 115 -0.94 -1.49 19.55
N ALA A 116 0.25 -1.03 19.15
CA ALA A 116 0.46 -0.39 17.85
C ALA A 116 0.24 -1.37 16.69
N LEU A 117 0.67 -2.63 16.83
CA LEU A 117 0.39 -3.69 15.86
C LEU A 117 -1.11 -3.99 15.77
N GLY A 118 -1.79 -4.03 16.91
CA GLY A 118 -3.25 -4.17 16.96
C GLY A 118 -3.97 -3.03 16.24
N LEU A 119 -3.46 -1.80 16.35
CA LEU A 119 -3.99 -0.62 15.66
C LEU A 119 -3.76 -0.72 14.15
N LEU A 120 -2.54 -1.07 13.71
CA LEU A 120 -2.18 -1.26 12.30
C LEU A 120 -3.11 -2.28 11.64
N LEU A 121 -3.27 -3.45 12.26
CA LEU A 121 -4.15 -4.49 11.74
C LEU A 121 -5.61 -4.06 11.73
N LYS A 122 -6.05 -3.25 12.70
CA LYS A 122 -7.44 -2.79 12.78
C LYS A 122 -7.78 -1.82 11.64
N PHE A 123 -7.01 -0.75 11.46
CA PHE A 123 -7.40 0.31 10.51
C PHE A 123 -7.25 -0.15 9.05
N THR A 124 -6.40 -1.14 8.79
CA THR A 124 -6.23 -1.72 7.44
C THR A 124 -7.21 -2.85 7.11
N SER A 125 -8.06 -3.25 8.07
CA SER A 125 -9.04 -4.35 7.89
C SER A 125 -10.45 -3.88 7.52
N GLY A 126 -10.70 -2.57 7.47
CA GLY A 126 -12.00 -2.03 7.09
C GLY A 126 -11.88 -0.69 6.40
N PHE A 127 -12.79 -0.41 5.47
CA PHE A 127 -12.86 0.87 4.79
C PHE A 127 -14.26 1.46 4.89
N THR A 128 -14.30 2.69 5.37
CA THR A 128 -15.50 3.52 5.43
C THR A 128 -15.11 4.95 5.09
N SER A 129 -15.81 5.57 4.15
CA SER A 129 -15.63 7.01 3.91
C SER A 129 -16.93 7.62 3.41
N SER A 130 -17.05 8.93 3.60
CA SER A 130 -18.17 9.72 3.08
C SER A 130 -17.74 10.45 1.81
N GLU A 131 -18.68 10.76 0.92
CA GLU A 131 -18.41 11.59 -0.26
C GLU A 131 -17.75 12.93 0.12
N LYS A 132 -18.17 13.52 1.24
CA LYS A 132 -17.57 14.76 1.76
C LYS A 132 -16.09 14.58 2.10
N SER A 133 -15.72 13.48 2.75
CA SER A 133 -14.33 13.20 3.10
C SER A 133 -13.50 12.90 1.85
N VAL A 134 -14.01 12.08 0.92
CA VAL A 134 -13.34 11.83 -0.37
C VAL A 134 -13.12 13.13 -1.15
N ASN A 135 -14.13 14.01 -1.24
CA ASN A 135 -13.98 15.29 -1.92
C ASN A 135 -13.04 16.26 -1.19
N HIS A 136 -12.84 16.10 0.11
CA HIS A 136 -11.81 16.83 0.84
C HIS A 136 -10.42 16.30 0.50
N GLU A 137 -10.24 14.98 0.51
CA GLU A 137 -8.99 14.30 0.22
C GLU A 137 -8.49 14.56 -1.20
N LYS A 138 -9.40 14.63 -2.20
CA LYS A 138 -9.08 15.02 -3.58
C LYS A 138 -8.24 16.30 -3.62
N LYS A 139 -8.60 17.31 -2.82
CA LYS A 139 -7.91 18.60 -2.78
C LYS A 139 -6.51 18.48 -2.18
N ILE A 140 -6.32 17.60 -1.20
CA ILE A 140 -5.03 17.35 -0.58
C ILE A 140 -4.09 16.68 -1.60
N ILE A 141 -4.57 15.63 -2.25
CA ILE A 141 -3.82 14.90 -3.30
C ILE A 141 -3.53 15.82 -4.49
N GLU A 142 -4.46 16.71 -4.88
CA GLU A 142 -4.20 17.72 -5.92
C GLU A 142 -3.04 18.66 -5.55
N GLN A 143 -2.93 19.09 -4.28
CA GLN A 143 -1.79 19.91 -3.85
C GLN A 143 -0.49 19.12 -3.89
N GLU A 144 -0.52 17.87 -3.47
CA GLU A 144 0.64 16.97 -3.53
C GLU A 144 1.12 16.73 -4.97
N ILE A 145 0.20 16.47 -5.90
CA ILE A 145 0.51 16.35 -7.33
C ILE A 145 1.17 17.63 -7.84
N ASN A 146 0.66 18.80 -7.46
CA ASN A 146 1.27 20.08 -7.84
C ASN A 146 2.68 20.23 -7.25
N MET A 147 2.91 19.82 -6.00
CA MET A 147 4.25 19.80 -5.41
C MET A 147 5.21 18.92 -6.20
N TYR A 148 4.77 17.74 -6.66
CA TYR A 148 5.58 16.88 -7.54
C TYR A 148 5.83 17.48 -8.93
N GLN A 149 4.94 18.36 -9.41
CA GLN A 149 5.19 19.09 -10.66
C GLN A 149 6.29 20.14 -10.52
N ASP A 150 6.51 20.65 -9.31
CA ASP A 150 7.54 21.63 -8.98
C ASP A 150 8.90 21.01 -8.64
N ASP A 151 8.96 19.68 -8.43
CA ASP A 151 10.21 18.93 -8.22
C ASP A 151 10.88 18.56 -9.56
N PRO A 152 12.05 19.14 -9.90
CA PRO A 152 12.71 18.90 -11.19
C PRO A 152 13.24 17.48 -11.35
N ASP A 153 13.69 16.83 -10.27
CA ASP A 153 14.23 15.46 -10.32
C ASP A 153 13.10 14.48 -10.56
N TYR A 154 11.98 14.69 -9.88
CA TYR A 154 10.77 13.90 -10.07
C TYR A 154 10.17 14.09 -11.47
N ARG A 155 10.09 15.34 -11.96
CA ARG A 155 9.69 15.66 -13.33
C ARG A 155 10.57 14.98 -14.38
N ALA A 156 11.88 14.94 -14.17
CA ALA A 156 12.80 14.26 -15.08
C ALA A 156 12.58 12.74 -15.08
N TYR A 157 12.42 12.14 -13.90
CA TYR A 157 12.12 10.72 -13.74
C TYR A 157 10.80 10.33 -14.42
N LEU A 158 9.70 11.01 -14.10
CA LEU A 158 8.39 10.72 -14.69
C LEU A 158 8.39 10.99 -16.20
N GLY A 159 9.07 12.05 -16.65
CA GLY A 159 9.26 12.32 -18.08
C GLY A 159 9.97 11.18 -18.81
N CYS A 160 10.96 10.51 -18.19
CA CYS A 160 11.58 9.33 -18.76
C CYS A 160 10.58 8.18 -18.91
N LEU A 161 9.81 7.90 -17.86
CA LEU A 161 8.79 6.84 -17.87
C LEU A 161 7.73 7.08 -18.95
N GLN A 162 7.21 8.31 -19.05
CA GLN A 162 6.24 8.72 -20.08
C GLN A 162 6.75 8.51 -21.51
N ASN A 163 8.04 8.72 -21.75
CA ASN A 163 8.64 8.52 -23.07
C ASN A 163 8.95 7.04 -23.38
N LEU A 164 9.30 6.26 -22.35
CA LEU A 164 9.55 4.81 -22.48
C LEU A 164 8.25 4.01 -22.65
N TYR A 165 7.20 4.40 -21.91
CA TYR A 165 5.91 3.71 -21.83
C TYR A 165 4.72 4.66 -22.09
N PRO A 166 4.65 5.27 -23.29
CA PRO A 166 3.60 6.24 -23.61
C PRO A 166 2.22 5.60 -23.59
N ASN A 167 1.23 6.32 -23.05
CA ASN A 167 -0.18 5.89 -22.95
C ASN A 167 -0.39 4.60 -22.15
N THR A 168 0.49 4.31 -21.18
CA THR A 168 0.33 3.19 -20.25
C THR A 168 0.29 3.70 -18.81
N ILE A 169 -0.22 2.89 -17.88
CA ILE A 169 -0.23 3.22 -16.46
C ILE A 169 1.19 3.44 -15.88
N LEU A 170 2.21 2.77 -16.41
CA LEU A 170 3.62 2.98 -16.03
C LEU A 170 4.15 4.37 -16.38
N GLY A 171 3.56 5.03 -17.37
CA GLY A 171 3.89 6.40 -17.72
C GLY A 171 3.11 7.42 -16.88
N GLN A 172 2.18 6.98 -16.04
CA GLN A 172 1.44 7.86 -15.14
C GLN A 172 2.10 7.91 -13.77
N ASP A 173 1.86 9.02 -13.09
CA ASP A 173 2.27 9.19 -11.70
C ASP A 173 1.58 8.16 -10.79
N ILE A 174 2.22 7.81 -9.68
CA ILE A 174 1.63 6.95 -8.64
C ILE A 174 0.37 7.61 -8.06
N ALA A 175 0.39 8.93 -7.84
CA ALA A 175 -0.74 9.73 -7.40
C ALA A 175 -1.75 10.01 -8.53
N GLY A 176 -1.49 9.58 -9.77
CA GLY A 176 -2.33 9.88 -10.93
C GLY A 176 -2.19 11.32 -11.41
N ASN A 177 -3.31 11.95 -11.80
CA ASN A 177 -3.33 13.35 -12.21
C ASN A 177 -4.66 13.99 -11.80
N ASN A 178 -4.74 15.32 -11.84
CA ASN A 178 -5.95 16.04 -11.39
C ASN A 178 -7.24 15.54 -12.07
N GLU A 179 -7.19 15.16 -13.36
CA GLU A 179 -8.37 14.63 -14.07
C GLU A 179 -8.75 13.23 -13.58
N SER A 180 -7.78 12.36 -13.27
CA SER A 180 -8.06 11.01 -12.77
C SER A 180 -8.55 11.04 -11.32
N ILE A 181 -7.92 11.87 -10.48
CA ILE A 181 -8.28 12.06 -9.07
C ILE A 181 -9.71 12.60 -8.94
N GLU A 182 -10.10 13.57 -9.77
CA GLU A 182 -11.45 14.13 -9.71
C GLU A 182 -12.55 13.10 -10.02
N LYS A 183 -12.24 12.09 -10.84
CA LYS A 183 -13.19 11.02 -11.22
C LYS A 183 -13.33 9.92 -10.16
N ILE A 184 -12.40 9.80 -9.21
CA ILE A 184 -12.46 8.74 -8.19
C ILE A 184 -13.66 8.97 -7.26
N THR A 185 -14.45 7.92 -7.05
CA THR A 185 -15.62 7.91 -6.17
C THR A 185 -15.39 7.09 -4.91
N VAL A 186 -16.26 7.24 -3.90
CA VAL A 186 -16.26 6.39 -2.70
C VAL A 186 -16.46 4.92 -3.07
N GLU A 187 -17.30 4.65 -4.08
CA GLU A 187 -17.58 3.31 -4.57
C GLU A 187 -16.34 2.68 -5.22
N ASP A 188 -15.58 3.43 -6.02
CA ASP A 188 -14.32 2.96 -6.60
C ASP A 188 -13.32 2.53 -5.51
N LEU A 189 -13.17 3.37 -4.47
CA LEU A 189 -12.29 3.08 -3.35
C LEU A 189 -12.75 1.85 -2.57
N LYS A 190 -14.06 1.73 -2.30
CA LYS A 190 -14.64 0.56 -1.62
C LYS A 190 -14.42 -0.72 -2.42
N ASN A 191 -14.67 -0.68 -3.72
CA ASN A 191 -14.51 -1.83 -4.61
C ASN A 191 -13.06 -2.30 -4.65
N ASN A 192 -12.10 -1.38 -4.78
CA ASN A 192 -10.68 -1.72 -4.76
C ASN A 192 -10.22 -2.23 -3.39
N PHE A 193 -10.69 -1.62 -2.30
CA PHE A 193 -10.41 -2.10 -0.94
C PHE A 193 -10.88 -3.56 -0.77
N ASP A 194 -12.14 -3.85 -1.10
CA ASP A 194 -12.70 -5.19 -0.94
C ASP A 194 -11.99 -6.25 -1.80
N CYS A 195 -11.48 -5.85 -2.97
CA CYS A 195 -10.74 -6.74 -3.87
C CYS A 195 -9.33 -7.02 -3.36
N PHE A 196 -8.59 -5.99 -2.94
CA PHE A 196 -7.15 -6.08 -2.75
C PHE A 196 -6.69 -6.16 -1.29
N TYR A 197 -7.45 -5.61 -0.32
CA TYR A 197 -7.08 -5.59 1.10
C TYR A 197 -7.50 -6.87 1.84
N ARG A 198 -7.49 -7.98 1.11
CA ARG A 198 -7.79 -9.31 1.64
C ARG A 198 -6.53 -9.92 2.26
N PRO A 199 -6.61 -10.62 3.40
CA PRO A 199 -5.42 -11.12 4.09
C PRO A 199 -4.50 -11.98 3.20
N GLU A 200 -5.06 -12.81 2.32
CA GLU A 200 -4.30 -13.62 1.34
C GLU A 200 -3.46 -12.81 0.33
N ASN A 201 -3.80 -11.54 0.10
CA ASN A 201 -3.07 -10.61 -0.77
C ASN A 201 -2.13 -9.68 0.03
N CYS A 202 -1.97 -9.93 1.34
CA CYS A 202 -1.18 -9.14 2.26
C CYS A 202 0.03 -9.92 2.80
N HIS A 203 1.08 -9.18 3.14
CA HIS A 203 2.27 -9.71 3.82
C HIS A 203 2.62 -8.80 4.99
N LEU A 204 2.57 -9.35 6.20
CA LEU A 204 3.01 -8.72 7.44
C LEU A 204 4.45 -9.12 7.77
N VAL A 205 5.33 -8.13 7.94
CA VAL A 205 6.72 -8.30 8.39
C VAL A 205 6.90 -7.62 9.74
N LEU A 206 7.36 -8.37 10.73
CA LEU A 206 7.66 -7.88 12.07
C LEU A 206 9.17 -7.94 12.32
N VAL A 207 9.75 -6.85 12.81
CA VAL A 207 11.19 -6.74 13.07
C VAL A 207 11.40 -6.16 14.47
N GLY A 208 12.20 -6.80 15.31
CA GLY A 208 12.51 -6.27 16.64
C GLY A 208 12.88 -7.32 17.67
N ASP A 209 13.14 -6.90 18.90
CA ASP A 209 13.39 -7.81 20.02
C ASP A 209 12.10 -8.14 20.78
N PHE A 210 11.47 -9.26 20.42
CA PHE A 210 10.27 -9.78 21.07
C PHE A 210 10.34 -11.31 21.15
N ASP A 211 9.47 -11.90 21.95
CA ASP A 211 9.25 -13.34 21.89
C ASP A 211 8.48 -13.69 20.61
N VAL A 212 8.98 -14.71 19.90
CA VAL A 212 8.45 -15.08 18.57
C VAL A 212 7.11 -15.80 18.71
N ASP A 213 6.95 -16.61 19.75
CA ASP A 213 5.74 -17.40 19.95
C ASP A 213 4.61 -16.50 20.48
N ASP A 214 4.93 -15.54 21.36
CA ASP A 214 3.97 -14.56 21.87
C ASP A 214 3.42 -13.67 20.74
N VAL A 215 4.30 -13.06 19.93
CA VAL A 215 3.86 -12.17 18.85
C VAL A 215 3.11 -12.93 17.75
N TYR A 216 3.53 -14.17 17.46
CA TYR A 216 2.82 -15.03 16.52
C TYR A 216 1.41 -15.36 17.01
N THR A 217 1.28 -15.67 18.31
CA THR A 217 -0.03 -15.93 18.93
C THR A 217 -0.90 -14.69 18.87
N PHE A 218 -0.36 -13.51 19.21
CA PHE A 218 -1.06 -12.23 19.13
C PHE A 218 -1.63 -11.96 17.73
N VAL A 219 -0.79 -12.06 16.68
CA VAL A 219 -1.22 -11.83 15.30
C VAL A 219 -2.31 -12.82 14.90
N ASN A 220 -2.11 -14.11 15.21
CA ASN A 220 -3.06 -15.15 14.83
C ASN A 220 -4.43 -14.95 15.48
N GLU A 221 -4.48 -14.58 16.76
CA GLU A 221 -5.74 -14.30 17.46
C GLU A 221 -6.50 -13.10 16.86
N ARG A 222 -5.77 -12.05 16.48
CA ARG A 222 -6.36 -10.86 15.83
C ARG A 222 -6.90 -11.18 14.43
N GLN A 223 -6.18 -12.02 13.68
CA GLN A 223 -6.49 -12.33 12.29
C GLN A 223 -7.59 -13.40 12.11
N ARG A 224 -7.81 -14.27 13.11
CA ARG A 224 -8.87 -15.30 13.10
C ARG A 224 -10.29 -14.76 12.87
N ARG A 225 -10.53 -13.48 13.17
CA ARG A 225 -11.86 -12.85 13.05
C ARG A 225 -12.18 -12.40 11.63
N LEU A 226 -11.19 -12.34 10.75
CA LEU A 226 -11.34 -11.92 9.36
C LEU A 226 -11.60 -13.16 8.51
N THR A 227 -12.80 -13.23 7.92
CA THR A 227 -13.23 -14.39 7.12
C THR A 227 -12.77 -14.21 5.67
N GLU A 228 -12.44 -15.30 4.99
CA GLU A 228 -12.16 -15.30 3.56
C GLU A 228 -13.41 -14.93 2.75
N LEU A 229 -13.31 -13.90 1.92
CA LEU A 229 -14.27 -13.64 0.84
C LEU A 229 -13.86 -14.46 -0.38
N LYS A 230 -14.79 -15.19 -0.99
CA LYS A 230 -14.54 -16.06 -2.14
C LYS A 230 -14.68 -15.30 -3.46
N THR A 231 -13.87 -14.27 -3.66
CA THR A 231 -13.87 -13.50 -4.90
C THR A 231 -12.57 -13.77 -5.65
N ILE A 232 -12.62 -13.95 -6.97
CA ILE A 232 -11.40 -14.18 -7.76
C ILE A 232 -10.99 -12.85 -8.37
N VAL A 233 -9.83 -12.33 -7.95
CA VAL A 233 -9.23 -11.11 -8.47
C VAL A 233 -7.98 -11.47 -9.25
N GLU A 234 -7.99 -11.20 -10.55
CA GLU A 234 -6.84 -11.43 -11.42
C GLU A 234 -6.33 -10.10 -11.97
N LYS A 235 -5.13 -9.70 -11.55
CA LYS A 235 -4.46 -8.49 -12.07
C LYS A 235 -4.24 -8.61 -13.57
N GLU A 236 -4.47 -7.53 -14.30
CA GLU A 236 -4.18 -7.50 -15.74
C GLU A 236 -2.69 -7.79 -15.97
N LYS A 237 -2.39 -8.71 -16.90
CA LYS A 237 -1.01 -8.97 -17.31
C LYS A 237 -0.53 -7.83 -18.19
N ASN A 238 0.13 -6.87 -17.56
CA ASN A 238 0.77 -5.75 -18.23
C ASN A 238 1.85 -6.24 -19.23
N SER A 239 1.48 -6.38 -20.51
CA SER A 239 2.38 -6.77 -21.60
C SER A 239 3.25 -5.58 -22.06
N LEU A 240 4.06 -5.08 -21.14
CA LEU A 240 4.82 -3.85 -21.35
C LEU A 240 6.01 -4.12 -22.27
N ARG A 241 6.03 -3.45 -23.42
CA ARG A 241 7.19 -3.39 -24.28
C ARG A 241 7.68 -1.95 -24.32
N PRO A 242 8.90 -1.66 -23.85
CA PRO A 242 9.44 -0.31 -23.96
C PRO A 242 9.51 0.08 -25.44
N ARG A 243 9.31 1.36 -25.71
CA ARG A 243 9.34 1.88 -27.08
C ARG A 243 10.70 1.56 -27.74
N SER A 244 10.68 0.74 -28.81
CA SER A 244 11.90 0.24 -29.47
C SER A 244 12.46 1.14 -30.59
N LYS A 245 11.75 2.20 -30.98
CA LYS A 245 12.15 3.05 -32.10
C LYS A 245 13.25 4.05 -31.68
N LYS A 246 14.38 4.06 -32.42
CA LYS A 246 15.41 5.11 -32.41
C LYS A 246 14.80 6.44 -32.87
N GLY A 247 14.23 7.19 -31.93
CA GLY A 247 13.74 8.56 -32.11
C GLY A 247 13.92 9.30 -30.79
N THR A 248 14.02 10.64 -30.84
CA THR A 248 14.33 11.48 -29.69
C THR A 248 13.51 11.08 -28.46
N ILE A 249 14.18 10.49 -27.47
CA ILE A 249 13.59 9.96 -26.23
C ILE A 249 13.08 11.11 -25.34
N PHE A 250 13.52 12.34 -25.59
CA PHE A 250 13.14 13.51 -24.80
C PHE A 250 12.56 14.59 -25.70
N LYS A 251 11.24 14.69 -25.76
CA LYS A 251 10.56 15.95 -26.13
C LYS A 251 10.09 16.63 -24.85
N TRP A 252 10.95 17.48 -24.28
CA TRP A 252 10.54 18.42 -23.24
C TRP A 252 9.55 19.41 -23.84
N ARG A 253 8.27 19.29 -23.50
CA ARG A 253 7.33 20.41 -23.63
C ARG A 253 7.44 21.21 -22.33
N CYS A 254 8.26 22.26 -22.33
CA CYS A 254 8.05 23.34 -21.37
C CYS A 254 6.60 23.83 -21.57
N LEU A 255 5.79 23.77 -20.52
CA LEU A 255 4.53 24.48 -20.50
C LEU A 255 4.86 25.96 -20.74
N SER A 256 4.32 26.50 -21.83
CA SER A 256 4.41 27.93 -22.10
C SER A 256 3.66 28.65 -20.97
N PRO A 257 4.25 29.66 -20.32
CA PRO A 257 3.49 30.48 -19.39
C PRO A 257 2.44 31.25 -20.18
N ASN A 258 1.16 31.07 -19.83
CA ASN A 258 0.11 32.03 -20.17
C ASN A 258 0.21 33.23 -19.24
#